data_AF-A0A0B8Q9Q0-F1
#
_entry.id   AF-A0A0B8Q9Q0-F1
#
_cell.length_a   1.000
_cell.length_b   1.000
_cell.length_c   1.000
_cell.angle_alpha   90.00
_cell.angle_beta   90.00
_cell.angle_gamma   90.00
#
_symmetry.space_group_name_H-M   'P 1'
#
loop_
_entity.id
_entity.type
_entity.pdbx_description
1 polymer ?
#
loop_
_entity_poly.entity_id
_entity_poly.type
_entity_poly.pdbx_seq_one_letter_code
_entity_poly.pdbx_strand_id
1 'polypeptide(L)'
;MTPSGDMRDVSELNAFISAVQSVVPDATGRAVAEQQVGKIIVKAFYTAIAISLAGITVILLFSVRYKLDIIFIFIPLLLTTTTTLAIAHWFGQSLNMANIIVVPLIFGLGVDNGIHIVKRFRHEQTITRFFSSSTPKATLISCLTTIATFGALTLAEHQGMHSIGSC
;
A
#
# COMPACT_ATOMS: atom_id res chain seq x y z
N MET A 1 8.98 38.04 3.85
CA MET A 1 7.83 37.50 3.11
C MET A 1 6.96 36.73 4.09
N THR A 2 5.72 37.14 4.32
CA THR A 2 4.77 36.44 5.19
C THR A 2 3.83 35.55 4.36
N PRO A 3 3.43 34.37 4.87
CA PRO A 3 2.37 33.54 4.26
C PRO A 3 1.10 34.34 3.95
N SER A 4 0.53 34.18 2.75
CA SER A 4 -0.79 34.76 2.40
C SER A 4 -1.88 33.69 2.19
N GLY A 5 -1.50 32.40 2.14
CA GLY A 5 -2.40 31.26 1.91
C GLY A 5 -2.46 30.30 3.11
N ASP A 6 -3.31 29.27 3.02
CA ASP A 6 -3.39 28.18 3.99
C ASP A 6 -2.16 27.28 3.88
N MET A 7 -1.27 27.40 4.86
CA MET A 7 -0.03 26.62 4.93
C MET A 7 -0.26 25.11 5.16
N ARG A 8 -1.52 24.68 5.32
CA ARG A 8 -1.92 23.26 5.32
C ARG A 8 -2.17 22.71 3.91
N ASP A 9 -2.36 23.58 2.92
CA ASP A 9 -2.49 23.18 1.53
C ASP A 9 -1.09 22.96 0.92
N VAL A 10 -0.87 21.74 0.41
CA VAL A 10 0.42 21.34 -0.16
C VAL A 10 0.79 22.21 -1.37
N SER A 11 -0.18 22.64 -2.19
CA SER A 11 0.08 23.46 -3.37
C SER A 11 0.51 24.87 -3.00
N GLU A 12 -0.16 25.49 -2.03
CA GLU A 12 0.15 26.86 -1.57
C GLU A 12 1.46 26.90 -0.78
N LEU A 13 1.71 25.89 0.06
CA LEU A 13 2.98 25.71 0.74
C LEU A 13 4.13 25.51 -0.26
N ASN A 14 3.93 24.68 -1.28
CA ASN A 14 4.93 24.47 -2.34
C ASN A 14 5.23 25.77 -3.10
N ALA A 15 4.19 26.55 -3.42
CA ALA A 15 4.33 27.83 -4.12
C ALA A 15 5.09 28.85 -3.27
N PHE A 16 4.77 28.94 -1.97
CA PHE A 16 5.47 29.82 -1.03
C PHE A 16 6.94 29.44 -0.86
N ILE A 17 7.25 28.15 -0.64
CA ILE A 17 8.63 27.69 -0.51
C ILE A 17 9.42 27.95 -1.80
N SER A 18 8.81 27.72 -2.96
CA SER A 18 9.44 28.00 -4.26
C SER A 18 9.70 29.50 -4.47
N ALA A 19 8.79 30.37 -4.02
CA ALA A 19 8.95 31.83 -4.10
C ALA A 19 10.00 32.37 -3.13
N VAL A 20 10.20 31.73 -1.98
CA VAL A 20 11.28 32.10 -1.04
C VAL A 20 12.64 31.60 -1.56
N GLN A 21 12.69 30.37 -2.08
CA GLN A 21 13.91 29.77 -2.63
C GLN A 21 14.39 30.43 -3.93
N SER A 22 13.50 31.08 -4.69
CA SER A 22 13.91 31.85 -5.88
C SER A 22 14.68 33.13 -5.53
N VAL A 23 14.50 33.67 -4.33
CA VAL A 23 15.21 34.86 -3.84
C VAL A 23 16.43 34.46 -3.01
N VAL A 24 16.30 33.41 -2.20
CA VAL A 24 17.37 32.87 -1.36
C VAL A 24 17.48 31.36 -1.61
N PRO A 25 18.37 30.90 -2.51
CA PRO A 25 18.46 29.50 -2.92
C PRO A 25 18.68 28.53 -1.76
N ASP A 26 19.42 28.97 -0.74
CA ASP A 26 19.74 28.18 0.46
C ASP A 26 18.78 28.47 1.63
N ALA A 27 17.57 28.97 1.36
CA ALA A 27 16.57 29.15 2.40
C ALA A 27 16.19 27.80 3.02
N THR A 28 16.52 27.65 4.31
CA THR A 28 16.21 26.46 5.11
C THR A 28 15.15 26.76 6.18
N GLY A 29 14.67 25.71 6.83
CA GLY A 29 13.72 25.81 7.94
C GLY A 29 12.89 24.55 8.04
N ARG A 30 12.12 24.43 9.13
CA ARG A 30 11.29 23.24 9.40
C ARG A 30 10.33 22.92 8.24
N ALA A 31 9.67 23.93 7.67
CA ALA A 31 8.73 23.75 6.56
C ALA A 31 9.40 23.23 5.27
N VAL A 32 10.61 23.74 4.94
CA VAL A 32 11.36 23.30 3.76
C VAL A 32 11.86 21.87 3.94
N ALA A 33 12.38 21.55 5.14
CA ALA A 33 12.83 20.20 5.47
C ALA A 33 11.69 19.18 5.41
N GLU A 34 10.53 19.48 6.00
CA GLU A 34 9.34 18.61 5.98
C GLU A 34 8.81 18.38 4.56
N GLN A 35 8.75 19.42 3.72
CA GLN A 35 8.34 19.30 2.33
C GLN A 35 9.33 18.44 1.52
N GLN A 36 10.63 18.63 1.73
CA GLN A 36 11.67 17.89 1.02
C GLN A 36 11.67 16.41 1.43
N VAL A 37 11.56 16.12 2.72
CA VAL A 37 11.39 14.75 3.24
C VAL A 37 10.13 14.12 2.65
N GLY A 38 9.01 14.83 2.59
CA GLY A 38 7.77 14.34 1.97
C GLY A 38 7.95 13.94 0.51
N LYS A 39 8.63 14.76 -0.30
CA LYS A 39 8.95 14.44 -1.70
C LYS A 39 9.83 13.20 -1.81
N ILE A 40 10.84 13.07 -0.95
CA ILE A 40 11.72 11.89 -0.91
C ILE A 40 10.92 10.64 -0.59
N ILE A 41 10.06 10.71 0.43
CA ILE A 41 9.20 9.59 0.86
C ILE A 41 8.27 9.15 -0.27
N VAL A 42 7.55 10.09 -0.90
CA VAL A 42 6.65 9.78 -2.03
C VAL A 42 7.41 9.12 -3.18
N LYS A 43 8.59 9.64 -3.54
CA LYS A 43 9.44 9.04 -4.58
C LYS A 43 9.91 7.63 -4.20
N ALA A 44 10.30 7.42 -2.94
CA ALA A 44 10.68 6.11 -2.43
C ALA A 44 9.51 5.12 -2.52
N PHE A 45 8.28 5.55 -2.22
CA PHE A 45 7.09 4.72 -2.36
C PHE A 45 6.75 4.35 -3.80
N TYR A 46 6.81 5.30 -4.74
CA TYR A 46 6.67 4.97 -6.16
C TYR A 46 7.73 3.95 -6.62
N THR A 47 8.97 4.12 -6.14
CA THR A 47 10.06 3.19 -6.44
C THR A 47 9.78 1.81 -5.84
N ALA A 48 9.31 1.74 -4.59
CA ALA A 48 8.96 0.51 -3.92
C ALA A 48 7.80 -0.22 -4.60
N ILE A 49 6.75 0.49 -5.02
CA ILE A 49 5.63 -0.06 -5.77
C ILE A 49 6.12 -0.62 -7.11
N ALA A 50 6.95 0.13 -7.85
CA ALA A 50 7.49 -0.32 -9.13
C ALA A 50 8.36 -1.57 -8.97
N ILE A 51 9.25 -1.60 -7.99
CA ILE A 51 10.11 -2.75 -7.69
C ILE A 51 9.27 -3.95 -7.23
N SER A 52 8.28 -3.74 -6.36
CA SER A 52 7.37 -4.78 -5.88
C SER A 52 6.59 -5.39 -7.04
N LEU A 53 5.97 -4.57 -7.89
CA LEU A 53 5.20 -5.03 -9.04
C LEU A 53 6.06 -5.78 -10.07
N ALA A 54 7.26 -5.28 -10.35
CA ALA A 54 8.23 -5.95 -11.22
C ALA A 54 8.67 -7.29 -10.61
N GLY A 55 9.04 -7.32 -9.33
CA GLY A 55 9.44 -8.53 -8.61
C GLY A 55 8.32 -9.57 -8.56
N ILE A 56 7.10 -9.15 -8.23
CA ILE A 56 5.87 -9.98 -8.28
C ILE A 56 5.70 -10.59 -9.67
N THR A 57 5.80 -9.77 -10.72
CA THR A 57 5.60 -10.24 -12.09
C THR A 57 6.66 -11.27 -12.47
N VAL A 58 7.93 -11.03 -12.11
CA VAL A 58 9.02 -11.99 -12.31
C VAL A 58 8.74 -13.30 -11.57
N ILE A 59 8.38 -13.24 -10.29
CA ILE A 59 8.05 -14.43 -9.48
C ILE A 59 6.89 -15.20 -10.12
N LEU A 60 5.84 -14.51 -10.53
CA LEU A 60 4.66 -15.12 -11.16
C LEU A 60 5.02 -15.80 -12.49
N LEU A 61 5.86 -15.17 -13.32
CA LEU A 61 6.32 -15.76 -14.58
C LEU A 61 7.03 -17.11 -14.38
N PHE A 62 7.72 -17.31 -13.25
CA PHE A 62 8.35 -18.58 -12.91
C PHE A 62 7.45 -19.53 -12.11
N SER A 63 6.51 -18.99 -11.31
CA SER A 63 5.69 -19.79 -10.39
C SER A 63 4.44 -20.39 -11.05
N VAL A 64 3.88 -19.76 -12.09
CA VAL A 64 2.67 -20.27 -12.76
C VAL A 64 3.01 -20.92 -14.11
N ARG A 65 2.34 -22.04 -14.41
CA ARG A 65 2.51 -22.76 -15.69
C ARG A 65 1.89 -22.00 -16.86
N TYR A 66 0.76 -21.33 -16.63
CA TYR A 66 0.00 -20.62 -17.66
C TYR A 66 0.06 -19.11 -17.42
N LYS A 67 0.53 -18.35 -18.41
CA LYS A 67 0.66 -16.88 -18.28
C LYS A 67 -0.67 -16.17 -18.03
N LEU A 68 -1.79 -16.75 -18.47
CA LEU A 68 -3.13 -16.22 -18.17
C LEU A 68 -3.48 -16.30 -16.68
N ASP A 69 -2.88 -17.22 -15.92
CA ASP A 69 -3.07 -17.32 -14.46
C ASP A 69 -2.53 -16.08 -13.73
N ILE A 70 -1.57 -15.36 -14.33
CA ILE A 70 -1.07 -14.09 -13.81
C ILE A 70 -2.24 -13.10 -13.68
N ILE A 71 -3.07 -12.96 -14.71
CA ILE A 71 -4.24 -12.06 -14.69
C ILE A 71 -5.21 -12.47 -13.58
N PHE A 72 -5.47 -13.77 -13.41
CA PHE A 72 -6.34 -14.27 -12.34
C PHE A 72 -5.80 -14.01 -10.93
N ILE A 73 -4.48 -13.88 -10.76
CA ILE A 73 -3.84 -13.52 -9.49
C ILE A 73 -3.90 -12.00 -9.25
N PHE A 74 -3.84 -11.20 -10.32
CA PHE A 74 -3.99 -9.74 -10.23
C PHE A 74 -5.42 -9.30 -9.88
N ILE A 75 -6.45 -10.09 -10.22
CA ILE A 75 -7.85 -9.76 -9.86
C ILE A 75 -8.06 -9.64 -8.33
N PRO A 76 -7.76 -10.66 -7.50
CA PRO A 76 -7.91 -10.55 -6.06
C PRO A 76 -6.98 -9.49 -5.47
N LEU A 77 -5.78 -9.30 -6.03
CA LEU A 77 -4.87 -8.22 -5.63
C LEU A 77 -5.50 -6.83 -5.77
N LEU A 78 -6.07 -6.53 -6.94
CA LEU A 78 -6.71 -5.26 -7.22
C LEU A 78 -7.96 -5.07 -6.37
N LEU A 79 -8.75 -6.13 -6.18
CA LEU A 79 -9.92 -6.10 -5.30
C LEU A 79 -9.51 -5.78 -3.86
N THR A 80 -8.51 -6.47 -3.30
CA THR A 80 -8.03 -6.21 -1.94
C THR A 80 -7.51 -4.78 -1.81
N THR A 81 -6.61 -4.35 -2.71
CA THR A 81 -6.04 -3.00 -2.66
C THR A 81 -7.11 -1.91 -2.76
N THR A 82 -8.02 -2.04 -3.73
CA THR A 82 -9.08 -1.05 -3.94
C THR A 82 -10.04 -1.02 -2.76
N THR A 83 -10.39 -2.19 -2.22
CA THR A 83 -11.27 -2.28 -1.05
C THR A 83 -10.61 -1.67 0.18
N THR A 84 -9.33 -1.92 0.43
CA THR A 84 -8.61 -1.31 1.55
C THR A 84 -8.55 0.22 1.41
N LEU A 85 -8.17 0.73 0.24
CA LEU A 85 -8.14 2.18 0.01
C LEU A 85 -9.53 2.81 0.11
N ALA A 86 -10.57 2.13 -0.38
CA ALA A 86 -11.95 2.59 -0.29
C ALA A 86 -12.45 2.63 1.16
N ILE A 87 -12.13 1.60 1.95
CA ILE A 87 -12.45 1.54 3.38
C ILE A 87 -11.73 2.66 4.12
N ALA A 88 -10.42 2.80 3.94
CA ALA A 88 -9.64 3.87 4.55
C ALA A 88 -10.24 5.26 4.24
N HIS A 89 -10.59 5.50 2.98
CA HIS A 89 -11.24 6.75 2.57
C HIS A 89 -12.62 6.93 3.23
N TRP A 90 -13.43 5.87 3.31
CA TRP A 90 -14.75 5.92 3.92
C TRP A 90 -14.69 6.22 5.44
N PHE A 91 -13.68 5.70 6.13
CA PHE A 91 -13.40 6.05 7.53
C PHE A 91 -12.71 7.41 7.71
N GLY A 92 -12.56 8.20 6.65
CA GLY A 92 -11.97 9.54 6.68
C GLY A 92 -10.45 9.54 6.89
N GLN A 93 -9.79 8.38 6.74
CA GLN A 93 -8.35 8.28 6.85
C GLN A 93 -7.71 8.71 5.53
N SER A 94 -6.85 9.72 5.61
CA SER A 94 -5.99 10.13 4.49
C SER A 94 -4.67 9.35 4.54
N LEU A 95 -4.10 9.12 3.35
CA LEU A 95 -2.73 8.62 3.27
C LEU A 95 -1.77 9.70 3.76
N ASN A 96 -0.97 9.35 4.75
CA ASN A 96 0.07 10.15 5.36
C ASN A 96 1.43 9.45 5.21
N MET A 97 2.50 10.07 5.71
CA MET A 97 3.86 9.53 5.54
C MET A 97 4.10 8.17 6.20
N ALA A 98 3.31 7.80 7.22
CA ALA A 98 3.41 6.52 7.91
C ALA A 98 2.58 5.44 7.21
N ASN A 99 1.29 5.66 6.98
CA ASN A 99 0.39 4.62 6.47
C ASN A 99 0.53 4.33 4.96
N ILE A 100 1.21 5.19 4.20
CA ILE A 100 1.50 4.94 2.78
C ILE A 100 2.32 3.64 2.54
N ILE A 101 3.01 3.12 3.56
CA ILE A 101 3.72 1.81 3.50
C ILE A 101 2.78 0.62 3.36
N VAL A 102 1.52 0.78 3.74
CA VAL A 102 0.50 -0.27 3.65
C VAL A 102 0.25 -0.68 2.20
N VAL A 103 0.34 0.25 1.24
CA VAL A 103 0.07 -0.01 -0.19
C VAL A 103 1.00 -1.10 -0.77
N PRO A 104 2.34 -0.94 -0.79
CA PRO A 104 3.23 -1.98 -1.31
C PRO A 104 3.18 -3.29 -0.49
N LEU A 105 2.81 -3.21 0.80
CA LEU A 105 2.68 -4.39 1.66
C LEU A 105 1.46 -5.24 1.27
N ILE A 106 0.31 -4.60 1.05
CA ILE A 106 -0.91 -5.28 0.56
C ILE A 106 -0.64 -5.97 -0.78
N PHE A 107 0.22 -5.39 -1.62
CA PHE A 107 0.54 -5.99 -2.90
C PHE A 107 1.21 -7.37 -2.73
N GLY A 108 2.14 -7.48 -1.78
CA GLY A 108 2.78 -8.76 -1.45
C GLY A 108 1.79 -9.79 -0.91
N LEU A 109 0.97 -9.40 0.08
CA LEU A 109 -0.03 -10.28 0.70
C LEU A 109 -1.11 -10.74 -0.29
N GLY A 110 -1.59 -9.84 -1.15
CA GLY A 110 -2.63 -10.15 -2.12
C GLY A 110 -2.15 -11.14 -3.19
N VAL A 111 -0.90 -10.99 -3.64
CA VAL A 111 -0.29 -11.91 -4.61
C VAL A 111 -0.03 -13.27 -4.00
N ASP A 112 0.48 -13.34 -2.77
CA ASP A 112 0.75 -14.61 -2.08
C ASP A 112 -0.52 -15.46 -1.97
N ASN A 113 -1.59 -14.87 -1.43
CA ASN A 113 -2.90 -15.53 -1.36
C ASN A 113 -3.45 -15.87 -2.75
N GLY A 114 -3.29 -14.99 -3.73
CA GLY A 114 -3.72 -15.22 -5.10
C GLY A 114 -3.01 -16.43 -5.75
N ILE A 115 -1.70 -16.56 -5.58
CA ILE A 115 -0.91 -17.71 -6.07
C ILE A 115 -1.42 -19.01 -5.45
N HIS A 116 -1.59 -19.06 -4.12
CA HIS A 116 -2.05 -20.25 -3.42
C HIS A 116 -3.45 -20.69 -3.89
N ILE A 117 -4.37 -19.73 -4.03
CA ILE A 117 -5.74 -19.99 -4.49
C ILE A 117 -5.74 -20.49 -5.95
N VAL A 118 -5.10 -19.77 -6.86
CA VAL A 118 -5.11 -20.12 -8.30
C VAL A 118 -4.42 -21.46 -8.55
N LYS A 119 -3.27 -21.71 -7.90
CA LYS A 119 -2.55 -22.98 -8.03
C LYS A 119 -3.39 -24.15 -7.52
N ARG A 120 -4.07 -24.00 -6.38
CA ARG A 120 -4.94 -25.06 -5.85
C ARG A 120 -6.17 -25.27 -6.72
N PHE A 121 -6.80 -24.19 -7.20
CA PHE A 121 -7.95 -24.27 -8.08
C PHE A 121 -7.62 -25.00 -9.39
N ARG A 122 -6.46 -24.71 -9.99
CA ARG A 122 -5.96 -25.43 -11.18
C ARG A 122 -5.67 -26.91 -10.93
N HIS A 123 -5.29 -27.28 -9.71
CA HIS A 123 -5.03 -28.67 -9.33
C HIS A 123 -6.34 -29.46 -9.10
N GLU A 124 -7.32 -28.86 -8.43
CA GLU A 124 -8.59 -29.53 -8.10
C GLU A 124 -9.61 -29.52 -9.24
N GLN A 125 -9.50 -28.55 -10.16
CA GLN A 125 -10.33 -28.36 -11.37
C GLN A 125 -11.85 -28.26 -11.14
N THR A 126 -12.33 -28.32 -9.91
CA THR A 126 -13.74 -28.21 -9.51
C THR A 126 -13.85 -27.37 -8.24
N ILE A 127 -14.79 -26.42 -8.22
CA ILE A 127 -15.05 -25.53 -7.07
C ILE A 127 -15.32 -26.33 -5.79
N THR A 128 -16.13 -27.40 -5.88
CA THR A 128 -16.47 -28.25 -4.72
C THR A 128 -15.23 -28.85 -4.08
N ARG A 129 -14.32 -29.43 -4.88
CA ARG A 129 -13.07 -30.02 -4.38
C ARG A 129 -12.10 -28.97 -3.84
N PHE A 130 -12.06 -27.79 -4.45
CA PHE A 130 -11.30 -26.65 -3.94
C PHE A 130 -11.75 -26.25 -2.53
N PHE A 131 -13.06 -26.08 -2.30
CA PHE A 131 -13.59 -25.74 -0.96
C PHE A 131 -13.42 -26.89 0.06
N SER A 132 -13.38 -28.14 -0.39
CA SER A 132 -13.05 -29.28 0.46
C SER A 132 -11.56 -29.36 0.82
N SER A 133 -10.68 -28.66 0.10
CA SER A 133 -9.25 -28.64 0.38
C SER A 133 -8.88 -27.77 1.59
N SER A 134 -7.66 -27.94 2.12
CA SER A 134 -7.18 -27.15 3.25
C SER A 134 -6.74 -25.73 2.87
N THR A 135 -6.52 -25.44 1.59
CA THR A 135 -5.96 -24.15 1.13
C THR A 135 -6.87 -22.96 1.47
N PRO A 136 -8.19 -22.96 1.18
CA PRO A 136 -9.07 -21.85 1.53
C PRO A 136 -9.12 -21.61 3.04
N LYS A 137 -9.16 -22.68 3.84
CA LYS A 137 -9.17 -22.60 5.30
C LYS A 137 -7.87 -21.99 5.84
N ALA A 138 -6.72 -22.43 5.31
CA ALA A 138 -5.41 -21.90 5.68
C ALA A 138 -5.29 -20.41 5.30
N THR A 139 -5.75 -20.03 4.11
CA THR A 139 -5.79 -18.62 3.67
C THR A 139 -6.66 -17.77 4.59
N LEU A 140 -7.84 -18.26 5.00
CA LEU A 140 -8.71 -17.52 5.95
C LEU A 140 -8.03 -17.30 7.31
N ILE A 141 -7.35 -18.30 7.85
CA ILE A 141 -6.60 -18.18 9.11
C ILE A 141 -5.46 -17.15 8.95
N SER A 142 -4.70 -17.22 7.84
CA SER A 142 -3.64 -16.25 7.53
C SER A 142 -4.18 -14.82 7.44
N CYS A 143 -5.32 -14.62 6.76
CA CYS A 143 -6.00 -13.33 6.72
C CYS A 143 -6.42 -12.86 8.12
N LEU A 144 -6.98 -13.73 8.95
CA LEU A 144 -7.38 -13.37 10.31
C LEU A 144 -6.18 -12.98 11.18
N THR A 145 -5.06 -13.69 11.08
CA THR A 145 -3.81 -13.34 11.77
C THR A 145 -3.27 -12.00 11.30
N THR A 146 -3.36 -11.73 9.99
CA THR A 146 -2.94 -10.45 9.40
C THR A 146 -3.81 -9.31 9.92
N ILE A 147 -5.13 -9.48 9.90
CA ILE A 147 -6.10 -8.51 10.46
C ILE A 147 -5.81 -8.28 11.95
N ALA A 148 -5.53 -9.33 12.72
CA ALA A 148 -5.18 -9.18 14.13
C ALA A 148 -3.86 -8.42 14.32
N THR A 149 -2.87 -8.64 13.45
CA THR A 149 -1.56 -7.97 13.50
C THR A 149 -1.69 -6.48 13.20
N PHE A 150 -2.35 -6.10 12.10
CA PHE A 150 -2.60 -4.70 11.76
C PHE A 150 -3.58 -4.05 12.73
N GLY A 151 -4.61 -4.78 13.16
CA GLY A 151 -5.57 -4.33 14.17
C GLY A 151 -4.89 -4.00 15.49
N ALA A 152 -3.89 -4.77 15.92
CA ALA A 152 -3.14 -4.45 17.13
C ALA A 152 -2.39 -3.11 17.03
N LEU A 153 -2.00 -2.67 15.82
CA LEU A 153 -1.36 -1.36 15.63
C LEU A 153 -2.30 -0.20 15.91
N THR A 154 -3.63 -0.39 15.81
CA THR A 154 -4.61 0.63 16.22
C THR A 154 -4.56 0.94 17.71
N LEU A 155 -4.01 0.05 18.54
CA LEU A 155 -3.84 0.29 19.97
C LEU A 155 -2.56 1.06 20.30
N ALA A 156 -1.71 1.32 19.30
CA ALA A 156 -0.46 2.03 19.52
C ALA A 156 -0.71 3.50 19.88
N GLU A 157 0.01 4.00 20.89
CA GLU A 157 -0.04 5.40 21.31
C GLU A 157 0.57 6.34 20.25
N HIS A 158 1.51 5.84 19.45
CA HIS A 158 2.15 6.62 18.41
C HIS A 158 1.24 6.75 17.18
N GLN A 159 0.82 7.98 16.86
CA GLN A 159 -0.13 8.27 15.76
C GLN A 159 0.25 7.65 14.42
N GLY A 160 1.55 7.60 14.11
CA GLY A 160 2.04 6.93 12.89
C GLY A 160 1.67 5.44 12.84
N MET A 161 1.85 4.71 13.96
CA MET A 161 1.53 3.29 14.04
C MET A 161 0.03 3.06 14.09
N HIS A 162 -0.69 3.90 14.84
CA HIS A 162 -2.15 3.91 14.85
C HIS A 162 -2.73 4.06 13.44
N SER A 163 -2.21 5.01 12.65
CA SER A 163 -2.69 5.27 11.30
C SER A 163 -2.43 4.12 10.31
N ILE A 164 -1.38 3.32 10.54
CA ILE A 164 -1.10 2.10 9.77
C ILE A 164 -2.16 1.03 10.09
N GLY A 165 -2.51 0.87 11.36
CA GLY A 165 -3.50 -0.12 11.80
C GLY A 165 -4.94 0.24 11.42
N SER A 166 -5.25 1.53 11.28
CA SER A 166 -6.58 2.01 10.90
C SER A 166 -6.85 2.01 9.40
N CYS A 167 -5.87 1.59 8.59
CA CYS A 167 -5.98 1.51 7.13
C CYS A 167 -6.59 0.19 6.66
#